data_AF-A0A812LNA8-F1
#
_entry.id   AF-A0A812LNA8-F1
#
_cell.length_a   1.000
_cell.length_b   1.000
_cell.length_c   1.000
_cell.angle_alpha   90.00
_cell.angle_beta   90.00
_cell.angle_gamma   90.00
#
_symmetry.space_group_name_H-M   'P 1'
#
loop_
_entity.id
_entity.type
_entity.pdbx_description
1 polymer ?
#
loop_
_entity_poly.entity_id
_entity_poly.type
_entity_poly.pdbx_seq_one_letter_code
_entity_poly.pdbx_strand_id
1 'polypeptide(L)'
;TLRAAGSRPAATGQPLFPMYVVSADLIMSMQDLRPHEELLADDLLEEFHESKGNVMFVSHQWAGLDHPDPNFEQFKVLQDALKNAKVGATTISGNVSVEIYAGQQSYVSPKEFSSKPLFVWYDFFCCPQSHDGAANRKLAIDSIPVYVDTCKYFVILCPHVHHAQRGELLSRGSWERRGWCRLERVTRALSAKADAHLSIEMHSAARQEMSLSFAWVRTPVGEGQFTVQSDREKIAVLLKNMIQKKLQFYLVERDFHSYRMILNLQRVLLRSLPVTPIESLIPGFDSDSNDPAAFAAANFMYQNGFESIHERDEAGWTPICYAALDGSPMLITTLLEQRADVNDMIMKMEPLSQFAPHTPLLHICSFWTNNDAIKVLLSNRADVNAKDGYGATALLWTAISNNVEGLKLLISAGCDPKQANVLGYCPFIMASAAGSVETMRELLQVSPRQEVDRALHAALLHGDGGTAAVVSTLIHAGADVDHQLSTPLLSPLGVMFAGLSLRHRWKQSILSAYAYHHYKATPLMCSILTSSFEATAVLLAAGAKIDVRNARGSTAADLAMETAAPDYIVSALQEDGVARQNMVMEFADLVPDFRIFSSYV
;
A
#
# COMPACT_ATOMS: atom_id res chain seq x y z
N THR A 1 12.94 -24.22 24.80
CA THR A 1 12.93 -25.67 24.49
C THR A 1 12.14 -26.01 23.22
N LEU A 2 12.03 -25.11 22.23
CA LEU A 2 11.33 -25.32 20.95
C LEU A 2 12.21 -25.91 19.82
N ARG A 3 13.37 -26.49 20.16
CA ARG A 3 14.35 -27.01 19.16
C ARG A 3 14.07 -28.45 18.68
N ALA A 4 12.99 -29.09 19.15
CA ALA A 4 12.72 -30.51 18.89
C ALA A 4 11.57 -30.77 17.88
N ALA A 5 11.20 -29.80 17.05
CA ALA A 5 10.24 -29.97 15.95
C ALA A 5 10.91 -29.63 14.61
N GLY A 6 11.98 -30.36 14.28
CA GLY A 6 12.61 -30.38 12.97
C GLY A 6 11.82 -31.27 12.00
N SER A 7 10.57 -30.93 11.77
CA SER A 7 9.76 -31.39 10.63
C SER A 7 8.75 -30.28 10.36
N ARG A 8 8.56 -29.91 9.09
CA ARG A 8 7.47 -28.99 8.69
C ARG A 8 6.21 -29.42 9.44
N PRO A 9 5.58 -28.57 10.28
CA PRO A 9 4.29 -28.94 10.81
C PRO A 9 3.37 -29.09 9.60
N ALA A 10 2.94 -30.32 9.36
CA ALA A 10 1.89 -30.61 8.41
C ALA A 10 0.76 -29.61 8.67
N ALA A 11 0.26 -29.04 7.57
CA ALA A 11 -0.89 -28.18 7.56
C ALA A 11 -1.98 -28.74 8.49
N THR A 12 -2.71 -27.83 9.13
CA THR A 12 -4.14 -28.03 9.45
C THR A 12 -4.70 -29.15 8.58
N GLY A 13 -5.16 -30.26 9.15
CA GLY A 13 -5.56 -31.50 8.45
C GLY A 13 -6.75 -31.38 7.49
N GLN A 14 -6.91 -30.24 6.84
CA GLN A 14 -7.81 -30.00 5.72
C GLN A 14 -7.10 -30.34 4.41
N PRO A 15 -7.77 -31.05 3.48
CA PRO A 15 -7.21 -31.33 2.17
C PRO A 15 -6.98 -30.02 1.41
N LEU A 16 -5.78 -29.82 0.86
CA LEU A 16 -5.49 -28.71 -0.03
C LEU A 16 -5.91 -29.09 -1.46
N PHE A 17 -6.55 -28.16 -2.17
CA PHE A 17 -6.74 -28.31 -3.60
C PHE A 17 -5.40 -28.20 -4.36
N PRO A 18 -5.14 -29.03 -5.38
CA PRO A 18 -3.92 -28.94 -6.18
C PRO A 18 -3.70 -27.55 -6.78
N MET A 19 -2.46 -27.09 -6.81
CA MET A 19 -2.14 -25.79 -7.40
C MET A 19 -2.00 -25.94 -8.91
N TYR A 20 -3.07 -25.65 -9.65
CA TYR A 20 -3.01 -25.59 -11.11
C TYR A 20 -2.42 -24.27 -11.59
N VAL A 21 -1.64 -24.32 -12.67
CA VAL A 21 -1.01 -23.16 -13.31
C VAL A 21 -1.01 -23.32 -14.83
N VAL A 22 -0.77 -22.21 -15.54
CA VAL A 22 -0.61 -22.18 -17.00
C VAL A 22 0.79 -21.64 -17.32
N SER A 23 1.48 -22.22 -18.30
CA SER A 23 2.80 -21.72 -18.72
C SER A 23 2.70 -20.32 -19.32
N ALA A 24 3.68 -19.45 -19.06
CA ALA A 24 3.69 -18.09 -19.60
C ALA A 24 3.66 -18.08 -21.13
N ASP A 25 4.27 -19.08 -21.78
CA ASP A 25 4.26 -19.24 -23.24
C ASP A 25 2.84 -19.48 -23.80
N LEU A 26 2.04 -20.30 -23.11
CA LEU A 26 0.63 -20.49 -23.47
C LEU A 26 -0.19 -19.22 -23.19
N ILE A 27 0.03 -18.57 -22.04
CA ILE A 27 -0.63 -17.29 -21.72
C ILE A 27 -0.45 -16.28 -22.86
N MET A 28 0.76 -16.16 -23.43
CA MET A 28 1.05 -15.21 -24.52
C MET A 28 0.31 -15.52 -25.84
N SER A 29 -0.18 -16.75 -26.05
CA SER A 29 -0.87 -17.18 -27.28
C SER A 29 -2.38 -17.31 -27.13
N MET A 30 -2.91 -17.34 -25.90
CA MET A 30 -4.36 -17.38 -25.63
C MET A 30 -5.10 -16.24 -26.32
N GLN A 31 -6.26 -16.53 -26.90
CA GLN A 31 -7.12 -15.53 -27.57
C GLN A 31 -8.28 -15.08 -26.68
N ASP A 32 -8.62 -15.91 -25.71
CA ASP A 32 -9.74 -15.73 -24.78
C ASP A 32 -9.39 -16.34 -23.41
N LEU A 33 -10.15 -15.96 -22.39
CA LEU A 33 -10.08 -16.54 -21.06
C LEU A 33 -11.11 -17.65 -20.95
N ARG A 34 -10.64 -18.89 -20.88
CA ARG A 34 -11.49 -20.07 -20.72
C ARG A 34 -11.51 -20.53 -19.26
N PRO A 35 -12.65 -21.03 -18.75
CA PRO A 35 -12.76 -21.50 -17.38
C PRO A 35 -11.88 -22.73 -17.14
N HIS A 36 -11.62 -23.01 -15.87
CA HIS A 36 -10.78 -24.12 -15.41
C HIS A 36 -11.13 -25.46 -16.06
N GLU A 37 -12.42 -25.80 -16.14
CA GLU A 37 -12.87 -27.09 -16.67
C GLU A 37 -12.51 -27.30 -18.14
N GLU A 38 -12.57 -26.24 -18.95
CA GLU A 38 -12.22 -26.31 -20.38
C GLU A 38 -10.70 -26.47 -20.57
N LEU A 39 -9.90 -25.68 -19.84
CA LEU A 39 -8.44 -25.82 -19.92
C LEU A 39 -7.96 -27.17 -19.35
N LEU A 40 -8.65 -27.72 -18.34
CA LEU A 40 -8.36 -29.05 -17.81
C LEU A 40 -8.69 -30.14 -18.83
N ALA A 41 -9.82 -30.04 -19.52
CA ALA A 41 -10.24 -31.00 -20.55
C ALA A 41 -9.30 -31.01 -21.77
N ASP A 42 -8.73 -29.86 -22.11
CA ASP A 42 -7.77 -29.70 -23.20
C ASP A 42 -6.31 -30.01 -22.81
N ASP A 43 -6.06 -30.46 -21.57
CA ASP A 43 -4.70 -30.74 -21.02
C ASP A 43 -3.76 -29.51 -21.05
N LEU A 44 -4.34 -28.32 -20.83
CA LEU A 44 -3.64 -27.04 -20.82
C LEU A 44 -3.33 -26.52 -19.41
N LEU A 45 -3.89 -27.15 -18.38
CA LEU A 45 -3.57 -26.87 -16.98
C LEU A 45 -2.55 -27.85 -16.44
N GLU A 46 -1.57 -27.32 -15.73
CA GLU A 46 -0.55 -28.14 -15.08
C GLU A 46 -0.66 -28.06 -13.55
N GLU A 47 -0.59 -29.20 -12.87
CA GLU A 47 -0.33 -29.21 -11.44
C GLU A 47 1.12 -28.74 -11.17
N PHE A 48 1.28 -27.76 -10.29
CA PHE A 48 2.56 -27.12 -10.02
C PHE A 48 3.32 -27.79 -8.87
N HIS A 49 4.64 -27.92 -9.06
CA HIS A 49 5.59 -28.30 -8.03
C HIS A 49 6.79 -27.36 -8.09
N GLU A 50 7.39 -27.02 -6.93
CA GLU A 50 8.48 -26.03 -6.82
C GLU A 50 9.70 -26.32 -7.73
N SER A 51 9.92 -27.58 -8.10
CA SER A 51 10.99 -27.99 -9.01
C SER A 51 10.78 -27.57 -10.47
N LYS A 52 9.53 -27.24 -10.88
CA LYS A 52 9.20 -26.91 -12.28
C LYS A 52 9.68 -25.52 -12.70
N GLY A 53 9.74 -24.55 -11.79
CA GLY A 53 10.10 -23.19 -12.16
C GLY A 53 9.57 -22.14 -11.18
N ASN A 54 9.33 -20.94 -11.70
CA ASN A 54 8.77 -19.82 -10.94
C ASN A 54 7.29 -19.64 -11.28
N VAL A 55 6.50 -19.21 -10.31
CA VAL A 55 5.08 -18.86 -10.52
C VAL A 55 4.85 -17.39 -10.22
N MET A 56 4.04 -16.76 -11.05
CA MET A 56 3.46 -15.44 -10.86
C MET A 56 2.03 -15.58 -10.35
N PHE A 57 1.76 -15.08 -9.15
CA PHE A 57 0.41 -14.92 -8.64
C PHE A 57 -0.18 -13.63 -9.21
N VAL A 58 -1.27 -13.71 -9.95
CA VAL A 58 -1.95 -12.53 -10.51
C VAL A 58 -3.19 -12.22 -9.68
N SER A 59 -3.10 -11.17 -8.88
CA SER A 59 -4.24 -10.54 -8.22
C SER A 59 -4.87 -9.51 -9.15
N HIS A 60 -6.19 -9.56 -9.34
CA HIS A 60 -6.91 -8.63 -10.20
C HIS A 60 -8.33 -8.37 -9.68
N GLN A 61 -9.03 -7.43 -10.32
CA GLN A 61 -10.45 -7.19 -10.08
C GLN A 61 -11.28 -7.81 -11.22
N TRP A 62 -12.47 -8.29 -10.89
CA TRP A 62 -13.42 -8.74 -11.91
C TRP A 62 -14.06 -7.52 -12.59
N ALA A 63 -13.91 -7.44 -13.92
CA ALA A 63 -14.54 -6.44 -14.78
C ALA A 63 -15.93 -6.83 -15.28
N GLY A 64 -16.46 -7.98 -14.87
CA GLY A 64 -17.81 -8.42 -15.15
C GLY A 64 -18.46 -9.12 -13.97
N LEU A 65 -19.77 -9.36 -14.06
CA LEU A 65 -20.50 -10.12 -13.05
C LEU A 65 -20.14 -11.61 -13.08
N ASP A 66 -20.12 -12.20 -14.28
CA ASP A 66 -19.94 -13.65 -14.48
C ASP A 66 -18.58 -14.01 -15.13
N HIS A 67 -17.78 -13.01 -15.48
CA HIS A 67 -16.49 -13.20 -16.11
C HIS A 67 -15.49 -12.14 -15.61
N PRO A 68 -14.23 -12.51 -15.30
CA PRO A 68 -13.26 -11.60 -14.72
C PRO A 68 -12.82 -10.49 -15.67
N ASP A 69 -12.86 -10.72 -16.98
CA ASP A 69 -12.42 -9.78 -18.00
C ASP A 69 -13.17 -9.99 -19.33
N PRO A 70 -14.47 -9.62 -19.41
CA PRO A 70 -15.34 -9.98 -20.54
C PRO A 70 -14.86 -9.47 -21.90
N ASN A 71 -14.13 -8.35 -21.91
CA ASN A 71 -13.60 -7.72 -23.11
C ASN A 71 -12.13 -8.10 -23.38
N PHE A 72 -11.54 -8.94 -22.53
CA PHE A 72 -10.13 -9.33 -22.61
C PHE A 72 -9.15 -8.15 -22.50
N GLU A 73 -9.55 -7.05 -21.86
CA GLU A 73 -8.75 -5.82 -21.78
C GLU A 73 -7.65 -5.93 -20.70
N GLN A 74 -8.01 -6.45 -19.52
CA GLN A 74 -7.06 -6.59 -18.42
C GLN A 74 -6.01 -7.67 -18.73
N PHE A 75 -6.47 -8.82 -19.22
CA PHE A 75 -5.60 -9.95 -19.50
C PHE A 75 -4.67 -9.67 -20.67
N LYS A 76 -5.13 -8.88 -21.65
CA LYS A 76 -4.28 -8.40 -22.75
C LYS A 76 -3.08 -7.59 -22.25
N VAL A 77 -3.27 -6.75 -21.23
CA VAL A 77 -2.16 -6.02 -20.59
C VAL A 77 -1.13 -6.98 -19.99
N LEU A 78 -1.57 -8.02 -19.29
CA LEU A 78 -0.67 -9.07 -18.77
C LEU A 78 0.06 -9.80 -19.91
N GLN A 79 -0.65 -10.21 -20.95
CA GLN A 79 -0.05 -10.90 -22.10
C GLN A 79 1.02 -10.06 -22.79
N ASP A 80 0.72 -8.79 -23.06
CA ASP A 80 1.64 -7.92 -23.78
C ASP A 80 2.82 -7.53 -22.88
N ALA A 81 2.63 -7.38 -21.56
CA ALA A 81 3.72 -7.24 -20.60
C ALA A 81 4.65 -8.47 -20.61
N LEU A 82 4.11 -9.69 -20.63
CA LEU A 82 4.91 -10.92 -20.72
C LEU A 82 5.67 -11.04 -22.04
N LYS A 83 5.05 -10.64 -23.17
CA LYS A 83 5.72 -10.60 -24.48
C LYS A 83 6.89 -9.60 -24.46
N ASN A 84 6.66 -8.41 -23.92
CA ASN A 84 7.69 -7.38 -23.77
C ASN A 84 8.84 -7.86 -22.86
N ALA A 85 8.52 -8.56 -21.76
CA ALA A 85 9.52 -9.14 -20.88
C ALA A 85 10.35 -10.23 -21.58
N LYS A 86 9.72 -11.09 -22.39
CA LYS A 86 10.38 -12.17 -23.13
C LYS A 86 11.39 -11.65 -24.17
N VAL A 87 11.08 -10.54 -24.84
CA VAL A 87 12.01 -9.90 -25.80
C VAL A 87 12.99 -8.93 -25.14
N GLY A 88 12.94 -8.77 -23.81
CA GLY A 88 13.79 -7.87 -23.05
C GLY A 88 13.47 -6.39 -23.22
N ALA A 89 12.28 -6.05 -23.71
CA ALA A 89 11.79 -4.68 -23.86
C ALA A 89 11.25 -4.09 -22.55
N THR A 90 10.94 -4.93 -21.56
CA THR A 90 10.43 -4.50 -20.25
C THR A 90 11.55 -4.24 -19.24
N THR A 91 11.43 -3.14 -18.50
CA THR A 91 12.20 -2.92 -17.26
C THR A 91 11.25 -2.65 -16.10
N ILE A 92 11.27 -3.50 -15.06
CA ILE A 92 10.51 -3.24 -13.82
C ILE A 92 11.33 -2.30 -12.95
N SER A 93 10.85 -1.07 -12.78
CA SER A 93 11.51 -0.05 -11.96
C SER A 93 10.71 0.24 -10.70
N GLY A 94 11.38 0.62 -9.61
CA GLY A 94 10.69 1.07 -8.40
C GLY A 94 9.99 2.40 -8.64
N ASN A 95 8.75 2.54 -8.18
CA ASN A 95 8.09 3.84 -8.21
C ASN A 95 8.83 4.86 -7.31
N VAL A 96 8.42 6.13 -7.40
CA VAL A 96 9.06 7.23 -6.65
C VAL A 96 9.11 6.93 -5.14
N SER A 97 8.01 6.43 -4.56
CA SER A 97 7.93 6.09 -3.14
C SER A 97 8.92 4.98 -2.78
N VAL A 98 9.01 3.91 -3.57
CA VAL A 98 9.98 2.84 -3.33
C VAL A 98 11.40 3.38 -3.37
N GLU A 99 11.73 4.23 -4.33
CA GLU A 99 13.07 4.78 -4.43
C GLU A 99 13.42 5.74 -3.28
N ILE A 100 12.44 6.51 -2.77
CA ILE A 100 12.60 7.36 -1.59
C ILE A 100 12.95 6.51 -0.36
N TYR A 101 12.27 5.37 -0.16
CA TYR A 101 12.38 4.60 1.08
C TYR A 101 13.41 3.46 1.04
N ALA A 102 13.50 2.74 -0.07
CA ALA A 102 14.39 1.59 -0.23
C ALA A 102 15.62 1.90 -1.10
N GLY A 103 15.72 3.13 -1.62
CA GLY A 103 16.75 3.52 -2.58
C GLY A 103 16.51 2.94 -3.97
N GLN A 104 17.40 3.29 -4.92
CA GLN A 104 17.34 2.74 -6.27
C GLN A 104 17.79 1.28 -6.26
N GLN A 105 16.88 0.34 -6.55
CA GLN A 105 17.20 -1.07 -6.74
C GLN A 105 16.77 -1.57 -8.13
N SER A 106 17.43 -2.62 -8.61
CA SER A 106 17.00 -3.39 -9.79
C SER A 106 16.22 -4.58 -9.27
N TYR A 107 14.89 -4.58 -9.45
CA TYR A 107 14.03 -5.56 -8.77
C TYR A 107 13.86 -6.87 -9.53
N VAL A 108 13.69 -6.82 -10.84
CA VAL A 108 13.66 -8.01 -11.69
C VAL A 108 14.33 -7.68 -13.02
N SER A 109 15.39 -8.42 -13.35
CA SER A 109 16.05 -8.25 -14.65
C SER A 109 15.32 -9.06 -15.73
N PRO A 110 15.33 -8.64 -17.01
CA PRO A 110 14.81 -9.47 -18.10
C PRO A 110 15.42 -10.89 -18.12
N LYS A 111 16.71 -11.01 -17.75
CA LYS A 111 17.40 -12.29 -17.64
C LYS A 111 16.84 -13.19 -16.53
N GLU A 112 16.33 -12.60 -15.46
CA GLU A 112 15.71 -13.34 -14.35
C GLU A 112 14.38 -13.96 -14.78
N PHE A 113 13.58 -13.25 -15.57
CA PHE A 113 12.33 -13.77 -16.15
C PHE A 113 12.57 -14.97 -17.06
N SER A 114 13.69 -15.02 -17.78
CA SER A 114 14.06 -16.13 -18.65
C SER A 114 14.93 -17.21 -17.98
N SER A 115 15.27 -17.06 -16.69
CA SER A 115 16.22 -17.96 -16.00
C SER A 115 15.63 -19.33 -15.66
N LYS A 116 14.31 -19.41 -15.48
CA LYS A 116 13.54 -20.62 -15.19
C LYS A 116 12.23 -20.58 -15.96
N PRO A 117 11.59 -21.73 -16.22
CA PRO A 117 10.21 -21.75 -16.71
C PRO A 117 9.31 -20.89 -15.81
N LEU A 118 8.49 -20.04 -16.43
CA LEU A 118 7.56 -19.16 -15.74
C LEU A 118 6.15 -19.66 -15.96
N PHE A 119 5.39 -19.75 -14.88
CA PHE A 119 3.98 -20.10 -14.88
C PHE A 119 3.15 -18.97 -14.27
N VAL A 120 1.88 -18.92 -14.62
CA VAL A 120 0.91 -17.95 -14.14
C VAL A 120 -0.18 -18.69 -13.37
N TRP A 121 -0.43 -18.22 -12.15
CA TRP A 121 -1.62 -18.57 -11.38
C TRP A 121 -2.62 -17.42 -11.50
N TYR A 122 -3.84 -17.73 -11.92
CA TYR A 122 -4.94 -16.78 -12.12
C TYR A 122 -6.24 -17.45 -11.68
N ASP A 123 -7.03 -16.78 -10.83
CA ASP A 123 -8.15 -17.41 -10.11
C ASP A 123 -9.15 -18.11 -11.04
N PHE A 124 -9.49 -17.50 -12.18
CA PHE A 124 -10.56 -17.93 -13.07
C PHE A 124 -10.29 -19.28 -13.74
N PHE A 125 -9.06 -19.52 -14.17
CA PHE A 125 -8.70 -20.77 -14.83
C PHE A 125 -7.92 -21.74 -13.94
N CYS A 126 -7.35 -21.27 -12.83
CA CYS A 126 -6.68 -22.15 -11.86
C CYS A 126 -7.65 -22.73 -10.82
N CYS A 127 -8.84 -22.16 -10.66
CA CYS A 127 -9.88 -22.65 -9.74
C CYS A 127 -11.15 -23.07 -10.48
N PRO A 128 -11.85 -24.13 -10.05
CA PRO A 128 -13.10 -24.59 -10.68
C PRO A 128 -14.21 -23.52 -10.71
N GLN A 129 -14.85 -23.32 -11.87
CA GLN A 129 -15.91 -22.31 -12.06
C GLN A 129 -17.31 -22.91 -12.13
N SER A 130 -17.43 -24.19 -12.48
CA SER A 130 -18.71 -24.89 -12.64
C SER A 130 -19.52 -24.98 -11.34
N HIS A 131 -20.84 -25.17 -11.47
CA HIS A 131 -21.73 -25.44 -10.33
C HIS A 131 -21.36 -26.76 -9.64
N ASP A 132 -21.07 -27.81 -10.41
CA ASP A 132 -20.68 -29.13 -9.90
C ASP A 132 -19.31 -29.10 -9.19
N GLY A 133 -18.45 -28.15 -9.58
CA GLY A 133 -17.15 -27.89 -8.95
C GLY A 133 -17.20 -27.12 -7.63
N ALA A 134 -18.37 -26.80 -7.06
CA ALA A 134 -18.49 -25.90 -5.90
C ALA A 134 -17.67 -26.32 -4.67
N ALA A 135 -17.61 -27.63 -4.37
CA ALA A 135 -16.79 -28.14 -3.28
C ALA A 135 -15.29 -27.94 -3.54
N ASN A 136 -14.83 -28.24 -4.76
CA ASN A 136 -13.44 -28.06 -5.16
C ASN A 136 -13.05 -26.58 -5.25
N ARG A 137 -13.96 -25.72 -5.73
CA ARG A 137 -13.77 -24.26 -5.71
C ARG A 137 -13.57 -23.74 -4.30
N LYS A 138 -14.37 -24.22 -3.33
CA LYS A 138 -14.19 -23.85 -1.93
C LYS A 138 -12.81 -24.27 -1.42
N LEU A 139 -12.38 -25.51 -1.70
CA LEU A 139 -11.05 -25.99 -1.33
C LEU A 139 -9.93 -25.17 -2.00
N ALA A 140 -10.11 -24.77 -3.26
CA ALA A 140 -9.15 -23.93 -3.97
C ALA A 140 -9.03 -22.53 -3.34
N ILE A 141 -10.16 -21.92 -2.98
CA ILE A 141 -10.21 -20.65 -2.26
C ILE A 141 -9.51 -20.76 -0.90
N ASP A 142 -9.79 -21.83 -0.14
CA ASP A 142 -9.17 -22.07 1.16
C ASP A 142 -7.64 -22.30 1.04
N SER A 143 -7.16 -22.75 -0.13
CA SER A 143 -5.74 -22.95 -0.45
C SER A 143 -5.01 -21.69 -0.95
N ILE A 144 -5.70 -20.59 -1.28
CA ILE A 144 -5.08 -19.36 -1.82
C ILE A 144 -3.86 -18.90 -1.00
N PRO A 145 -3.89 -18.91 0.35
CA PRO A 145 -2.73 -18.52 1.14
C PRO A 145 -1.47 -19.32 0.87
N VAL A 146 -1.62 -20.62 0.63
CA VAL A 146 -0.52 -21.53 0.28
C VAL A 146 -0.02 -21.22 -1.13
N TYR A 147 -0.90 -20.90 -2.07
CA TYR A 147 -0.52 -20.53 -3.44
C TYR A 147 0.30 -19.25 -3.46
N VAL A 148 -0.15 -18.21 -2.75
CA VAL A 148 0.57 -16.93 -2.62
C VAL A 148 1.95 -17.14 -2.00
N ASP A 149 2.05 -17.94 -0.93
CA ASP A 149 3.35 -18.25 -0.30
C ASP A 149 4.25 -19.08 -1.22
N THR A 150 3.69 -19.89 -2.12
CA THR A 150 4.45 -20.66 -3.13
C THR A 150 5.01 -19.76 -4.23
N CYS A 151 4.22 -18.81 -4.72
CA CYS A 151 4.56 -17.96 -5.86
C CYS A 151 5.79 -17.08 -5.64
N LYS A 152 6.65 -16.97 -6.67
CA LYS A 152 7.85 -16.12 -6.63
C LYS A 152 7.50 -14.65 -6.83
N TYR A 153 6.58 -14.36 -7.76
CA TYR A 153 6.15 -13.01 -8.08
C TYR A 153 4.71 -12.81 -7.62
N PHE A 154 4.42 -11.64 -7.05
CA PHE A 154 3.08 -11.19 -6.74
C PHE A 154 2.76 -9.99 -7.63
N VAL A 155 1.80 -10.17 -8.54
CA VAL A 155 1.40 -9.17 -9.53
C VAL A 155 0.03 -8.63 -9.16
N ILE A 156 -0.09 -7.31 -9.16
CA ILE A 156 -1.36 -6.60 -9.09
C ILE A 156 -1.67 -6.12 -10.52
N LEU A 157 -2.56 -6.83 -11.21
CA LEU A 157 -3.02 -6.47 -12.54
C LEU A 157 -4.22 -5.51 -12.38
N CYS A 158 -3.98 -4.23 -12.65
CA CYS A 158 -4.95 -3.16 -12.40
C CYS A 158 -4.92 -2.06 -13.47
N PRO A 159 -5.02 -2.40 -14.77
CA PRO A 159 -5.20 -1.39 -15.79
C PRO A 159 -6.55 -0.68 -15.64
N HIS A 160 -6.64 0.53 -16.19
CA HIS A 160 -7.88 1.29 -16.29
C HIS A 160 -8.82 0.62 -17.30
N VAL A 161 -9.87 -0.03 -16.80
CA VAL A 161 -10.89 -0.69 -17.63
C VAL A 161 -12.27 -0.45 -17.03
N HIS A 162 -13.32 -0.39 -17.87
CA HIS A 162 -14.68 -0.25 -17.37
C HIS A 162 -15.30 -1.60 -17.02
N HIS A 163 -16.00 -1.66 -15.90
CA HIS A 163 -16.81 -2.82 -15.57
C HIS A 163 -17.94 -2.97 -16.60
N ALA A 164 -18.02 -4.10 -17.30
CA ALA A 164 -18.89 -4.31 -18.46
C ALA A 164 -20.38 -3.99 -18.19
N GLN A 165 -20.92 -4.38 -17.03
CA GLN A 165 -22.32 -4.10 -16.67
C GLN A 165 -22.53 -2.83 -15.84
N ARG A 166 -21.58 -2.46 -14.98
CA ARG A 166 -21.75 -1.34 -14.04
C ARG A 166 -21.24 -0.01 -14.59
N GLY A 167 -20.42 -0.03 -15.63
CA GLY A 167 -19.79 1.15 -16.22
C GLY A 167 -18.71 1.78 -15.34
N GLU A 168 -18.54 1.38 -14.08
CA GLU A 168 -17.52 1.94 -13.19
C GLU A 168 -16.11 1.70 -13.73
N LEU A 169 -15.26 2.74 -13.69
CA LEU A 169 -13.84 2.62 -14.00
C LEU A 169 -13.13 1.84 -12.90
N LEU A 170 -12.52 0.74 -13.26
CA LEU A 170 -11.64 -0.04 -12.40
C LEU A 170 -10.25 0.54 -12.41
N SER A 171 -9.60 0.59 -11.25
CA SER A 171 -8.25 1.09 -11.10
C SER A 171 -7.54 0.46 -9.92
N ARG A 172 -6.27 0.85 -9.70
CA ARG A 172 -5.51 0.47 -8.51
C ARG A 172 -6.26 0.78 -7.21
N GLY A 173 -7.00 1.90 -7.16
CA GLY A 173 -7.78 2.32 -6.00
C GLY A 173 -9.06 1.51 -5.79
N SER A 174 -9.76 1.09 -6.85
CA SER A 174 -10.92 0.18 -6.72
C SER A 174 -10.50 -1.21 -6.26
N TRP A 175 -9.39 -1.73 -6.80
CA TRP A 175 -8.78 -3.00 -6.36
C TRP A 175 -8.46 -2.96 -4.86
N GLU A 176 -7.88 -1.85 -4.39
CA GLU A 176 -7.45 -1.69 -3.01
C GLU A 176 -8.58 -1.62 -1.99
N ARG A 177 -9.81 -1.34 -2.45
CA ARG A 177 -11.01 -1.34 -1.61
C ARG A 177 -11.59 -2.73 -1.40
N ARG A 178 -11.20 -3.74 -2.19
CA ARG A 178 -11.78 -5.10 -2.11
C ARG A 178 -11.13 -5.93 -0.99
N GLY A 179 -11.96 -6.57 -0.18
CA GLY A 179 -11.51 -7.38 0.95
C GLY A 179 -10.64 -8.58 0.54
N TRP A 180 -11.01 -9.29 -0.53
CA TRP A 180 -10.22 -10.41 -1.06
C TRP A 180 -8.83 -9.96 -1.57
N CYS A 181 -8.76 -8.87 -2.32
CA CYS A 181 -7.50 -8.30 -2.79
C CYS A 181 -6.59 -7.85 -1.63
N ARG A 182 -7.17 -7.26 -0.58
CA ARG A 182 -6.44 -6.94 0.66
C ARG A 182 -5.91 -8.20 1.35
N LEU A 183 -6.69 -9.29 1.39
CA LEU A 183 -6.25 -10.57 1.96
C LEU A 183 -5.06 -11.14 1.21
N GLU A 184 -5.09 -11.17 -0.12
CA GLU A 184 -3.98 -11.67 -0.95
C GLU A 184 -2.69 -10.89 -0.70
N ARG A 185 -2.79 -9.55 -0.61
CA ARG A 185 -1.65 -8.69 -0.27
C ARG A 185 -1.11 -8.95 1.14
N VAL A 186 -1.99 -9.06 2.15
CA VAL A 186 -1.57 -9.37 3.53
C VAL A 186 -0.94 -10.75 3.62
N THR A 187 -1.49 -11.73 2.91
CA THR A 187 -0.93 -13.09 2.79
C THR A 187 0.50 -13.03 2.27
N ARG A 188 0.73 -12.27 1.19
CA ARG A 188 2.06 -12.08 0.62
C ARG A 188 3.02 -11.44 1.64
N ALA A 189 2.57 -10.40 2.35
CA ALA A 189 3.37 -9.70 3.36
C ALA A 189 3.69 -10.56 4.60
N LEU A 190 2.81 -11.49 4.98
CA LEU A 190 3.03 -12.42 6.10
C LEU A 190 3.91 -13.62 5.72
N SER A 191 4.25 -13.81 4.44
CA SER A 191 5.16 -14.87 3.98
C SER A 191 6.53 -14.80 4.68
N ALA A 192 7.22 -15.93 4.77
CA ALA A 192 8.58 -15.99 5.31
C ALA A 192 9.66 -15.49 4.32
N LYS A 193 9.28 -15.16 3.08
CA LYS A 193 10.20 -14.71 2.03
C LYS A 193 10.75 -13.30 2.31
N ALA A 194 12.04 -13.10 2.02
CA ALA A 194 12.69 -11.79 2.21
C ALA A 194 12.11 -10.67 1.32
N ASP A 195 11.50 -11.02 0.18
CA ASP A 195 10.87 -10.11 -0.77
C ASP A 195 9.34 -9.99 -0.58
N ALA A 196 8.80 -10.45 0.58
CA ALA A 196 7.37 -10.48 0.90
C ALA A 196 6.64 -9.14 0.80
N HIS A 197 7.34 -8.02 0.89
CA HIS A 197 6.74 -6.67 0.86
C HIS A 197 6.72 -6.04 -0.54
N LEU A 198 7.24 -6.74 -1.55
CA LEU A 198 7.33 -6.26 -2.92
C LEU A 198 6.23 -6.88 -3.80
N SER A 199 5.56 -6.03 -4.57
CA SER A 199 4.58 -6.41 -5.58
C SER A 199 4.83 -5.68 -6.89
N ILE A 200 4.61 -6.35 -8.01
CA ILE A 200 4.67 -5.76 -9.34
C ILE A 200 3.28 -5.22 -9.68
N GLU A 201 3.14 -3.92 -9.81
CA GLU A 201 1.92 -3.28 -10.27
C GLU A 201 1.95 -3.13 -11.80
N MET A 202 0.91 -3.65 -12.46
CA MET A 202 0.76 -3.60 -13.91
C MET A 202 -0.43 -2.73 -14.27
N HIS A 203 -0.14 -1.46 -14.58
CA HIS A 203 -1.10 -0.48 -15.10
C HIS A 203 -1.15 -0.49 -16.63
N SER A 204 -0.05 -0.83 -17.29
CA SER A 204 0.04 -0.99 -18.74
C SER A 204 1.08 -2.04 -19.14
N ALA A 205 1.07 -2.47 -20.40
CA ALA A 205 2.03 -3.44 -20.93
C ALA A 205 3.43 -2.84 -21.13
N ALA A 206 3.54 -1.52 -21.27
CA ALA A 206 4.80 -0.82 -21.52
C ALA A 206 5.60 -0.57 -20.24
N ARG A 207 4.92 -0.36 -19.10
CA ARG A 207 5.56 0.03 -17.84
C ARG A 207 4.94 -0.70 -16.66
N GLN A 208 5.76 -1.52 -16.01
CA GLN A 208 5.42 -2.18 -14.75
C GLN A 208 6.26 -1.59 -13.63
N GLU A 209 5.62 -1.35 -12.49
CA GLU A 209 6.24 -0.67 -11.37
C GLU A 209 6.38 -1.61 -10.18
N MET A 210 7.55 -1.64 -9.57
CA MET A 210 7.71 -2.27 -8.28
C MET A 210 7.14 -1.33 -7.23
N SER A 211 6.19 -1.86 -6.46
CA SER A 211 5.53 -1.17 -5.37
C SER A 211 5.94 -1.80 -4.05
N LEU A 212 6.40 -0.95 -3.12
CA LEU A 212 6.62 -1.29 -1.73
C LEU A 212 5.40 -0.78 -0.98
N SER A 213 4.42 -1.65 -0.79
CA SER A 213 3.16 -1.25 -0.22
C SER A 213 3.14 -1.56 1.27
N PHE A 214 3.16 -0.51 2.11
CA PHE A 214 2.76 -0.62 3.53
C PHE A 214 1.24 -0.60 3.70
N ALA A 215 0.49 -0.61 2.58
CA ALA A 215 -0.97 -0.60 2.65
C ALA A 215 -1.54 -1.87 3.30
N TRP A 216 -0.79 -2.98 3.35
CA TRP A 216 -1.24 -4.20 4.03
C TRP A 216 -1.48 -4.01 5.54
N VAL A 217 -0.78 -3.07 6.17
CA VAL A 217 -1.06 -2.66 7.56
C VAL A 217 -1.99 -1.44 7.66
N ARG A 218 -1.94 -0.50 6.71
CA ARG A 218 -2.79 0.70 6.71
C ARG A 218 -4.24 0.44 6.31
N THR A 219 -4.50 -0.60 5.53
CA THR A 219 -5.83 -0.96 5.03
C THR A 219 -6.20 -2.40 5.42
N PRO A 220 -6.68 -2.61 6.66
CA PRO A 220 -7.06 -3.91 7.16
C PRO A 220 -8.07 -4.64 6.26
N VAL A 221 -7.97 -5.97 6.24
CA VAL A 221 -8.79 -6.83 5.38
C VAL A 221 -10.28 -6.68 5.71
N GLY A 222 -10.63 -6.61 6.99
CA GLY A 222 -12.02 -6.47 7.44
C GLY A 222 -12.68 -5.15 7.04
N GLU A 223 -11.93 -4.13 6.66
CA GLU A 223 -12.49 -2.85 6.18
C GLU A 223 -12.69 -2.83 4.67
N GLY A 224 -12.30 -3.91 3.98
CA GLY A 224 -12.56 -4.07 2.56
C GLY A 224 -14.04 -4.30 2.26
N GLN A 225 -14.40 -4.01 1.02
CA GLN A 225 -15.69 -4.33 0.42
C GLN A 225 -15.72 -5.80 0.02
N PHE A 226 -16.79 -6.49 0.40
CA PHE A 226 -17.03 -7.90 0.06
C PHE A 226 -18.29 -8.01 -0.78
N THR A 227 -18.18 -8.67 -1.93
CA THR A 227 -19.35 -9.02 -2.75
C THR A 227 -20.29 -9.94 -1.97
N VAL A 228 -19.72 -10.90 -1.22
CA VAL A 228 -20.45 -11.82 -0.35
C VAL A 228 -20.04 -11.55 1.11
N GLN A 229 -20.93 -10.97 1.90
CA GLN A 229 -20.60 -10.53 3.27
C GLN A 229 -20.18 -11.67 4.20
N SER A 230 -20.70 -12.89 4.01
CA SER A 230 -20.31 -14.06 4.80
C SER A 230 -18.87 -14.51 4.58
N ASP A 231 -18.19 -14.06 3.51
CA ASP A 231 -16.77 -14.37 3.31
C ASP A 231 -15.89 -13.76 4.40
N ARG A 232 -16.35 -12.68 5.04
CA ARG A 232 -15.68 -12.04 6.15
C ARG A 232 -15.35 -13.02 7.29
N GLU A 233 -16.26 -13.96 7.60
CA GLU A 233 -16.05 -14.97 8.64
C GLU A 233 -14.95 -15.97 8.26
N LYS A 234 -14.96 -16.45 7.01
CA LYS A 234 -13.95 -17.38 6.49
C LYS A 234 -12.56 -16.74 6.53
N ILE A 235 -12.49 -15.51 6.06
CA ILE A 235 -11.25 -14.72 5.99
C ILE A 235 -10.71 -14.42 7.38
N ALA A 236 -11.59 -14.17 8.36
CA ALA A 236 -11.20 -13.96 9.75
C ALA A 236 -10.42 -15.16 10.32
N VAL A 237 -10.93 -16.38 10.08
CA VAL A 237 -10.27 -17.62 10.51
C VAL A 237 -8.95 -17.83 9.77
N LEU A 238 -8.94 -17.65 8.45
CA LEU A 238 -7.74 -17.77 7.63
C LEU A 238 -6.63 -16.80 8.08
N LEU A 239 -6.95 -15.52 8.24
CA LEU A 239 -6.00 -14.48 8.61
C LEU A 239 -5.44 -14.71 10.02
N LYS A 240 -6.28 -15.09 11.00
CA LYS A 240 -5.81 -15.46 12.34
C LYS A 240 -4.80 -16.62 12.28
N ASN A 241 -5.08 -17.65 11.50
CA ASN A 241 -4.17 -18.79 11.34
C ASN A 241 -2.84 -18.38 10.67
N MET A 242 -2.86 -17.47 9.69
CA MET A 242 -1.65 -16.94 9.07
C MET A 242 -0.80 -16.14 10.07
N ILE A 243 -1.43 -15.25 10.84
CA ILE A 243 -0.76 -14.48 11.90
C ILE A 243 -0.13 -15.43 12.92
N GLN A 244 -0.86 -16.45 13.38
CA GLN A 244 -0.35 -17.43 14.33
C GLN A 244 0.87 -18.19 13.79
N LYS A 245 0.83 -18.65 12.54
CA LYS A 245 1.98 -19.31 11.89
C LYS A 245 3.18 -18.36 11.78
N LYS A 246 2.96 -17.09 11.44
CA LYS A 246 4.02 -16.08 11.33
C LYS A 246 4.66 -15.77 12.68
N LEU A 247 3.86 -15.68 13.74
CA LEU A 247 4.37 -15.53 15.11
C LEU A 247 5.22 -16.73 15.53
N GLN A 248 4.76 -17.95 15.25
CA GLN A 248 5.53 -19.18 15.52
C GLN A 248 6.84 -19.22 14.74
N PHE A 249 6.83 -18.80 13.48
CA PHE A 249 8.04 -18.67 12.66
C PHE A 249 9.07 -17.74 13.34
N TYR A 250 8.67 -16.55 13.76
CA TYR A 250 9.58 -15.61 14.43
C TYR A 250 10.13 -16.15 15.76
N LEU A 251 9.34 -16.89 16.53
CA LEU A 251 9.82 -17.56 17.74
C LEU A 251 10.89 -18.63 17.44
N VAL A 252 10.74 -19.39 16.34
CA VAL A 252 11.72 -20.39 15.90
C VAL A 252 13.02 -19.72 15.45
N GLU A 253 12.91 -18.66 14.65
CA GLU A 253 14.04 -17.85 14.17
C GLU A 253 14.68 -16.99 15.26
N ARG A 254 14.04 -16.88 16.43
CA ARG A 254 14.43 -16.00 17.55
C ARG A 254 14.45 -14.51 17.19
N ASP A 255 13.62 -14.10 16.24
CA ASP A 255 13.38 -12.70 15.92
C ASP A 255 12.26 -12.15 16.83
N PHE A 256 12.64 -11.81 18.05
CA PHE A 256 11.69 -11.38 19.08
C PHE A 256 11.07 -10.01 18.79
N HIS A 257 11.79 -9.13 18.12
CA HIS A 257 11.26 -7.81 17.76
C HIS A 257 10.13 -7.95 16.72
N SER A 258 10.36 -8.66 15.61
CA SER A 258 9.31 -8.90 14.61
C SER A 258 8.14 -9.69 15.18
N TYR A 259 8.41 -10.63 16.10
CA TYR A 259 7.37 -11.32 16.86
C TYR A 259 6.48 -10.34 17.63
N ARG A 260 7.06 -9.47 18.45
CA ARG A 260 6.32 -8.47 19.25
C ARG A 260 5.56 -7.50 18.35
N MET A 261 6.15 -7.08 17.23
CA MET A 261 5.48 -6.21 16.26
C MET A 261 4.19 -6.86 15.73
N ILE A 262 4.25 -8.10 15.22
CA ILE A 262 3.05 -8.79 14.72
C ILE A 262 2.06 -9.12 15.84
N LEU A 263 2.56 -9.48 17.03
CA LEU A 263 1.70 -9.83 18.17
C LEU A 263 0.83 -8.64 18.58
N ASN A 264 1.39 -7.43 18.60
CA ASN A 264 0.67 -6.23 19.01
C ASN A 264 -0.07 -5.56 17.84
N LEU A 265 0.37 -5.78 16.59
CA LEU A 265 -0.37 -5.32 15.39
C LEU A 265 -1.59 -6.18 15.04
N GLN A 266 -1.73 -7.38 15.59
CA GLN A 266 -2.80 -8.28 15.20
C GLN A 266 -4.20 -7.68 15.36
N ARG A 267 -4.42 -6.76 16.31
CA ARG A 267 -5.70 -6.06 16.48
C ARG A 267 -6.01 -5.15 15.29
N VAL A 268 -4.99 -4.49 14.74
CA VAL A 268 -5.11 -3.69 13.52
C VAL A 268 -5.38 -4.61 12.33
N LEU A 269 -4.60 -5.69 12.19
CA LEU A 269 -4.76 -6.64 11.07
C LEU A 269 -6.13 -7.33 11.05
N LEU A 270 -6.68 -7.64 12.22
CA LEU A 270 -7.97 -8.31 12.39
C LEU A 270 -9.15 -7.34 12.57
N ARG A 271 -8.92 -6.03 12.47
CA ARG A 271 -9.96 -5.01 12.65
C ARG A 271 -11.14 -5.23 11.70
N SER A 272 -12.35 -5.07 12.22
CA SER A 272 -13.61 -5.29 11.49
C SER A 272 -13.84 -6.74 11.00
N LEU A 273 -13.08 -7.71 11.49
CA LEU A 273 -13.33 -9.14 11.29
C LEU A 273 -13.97 -9.74 12.56
N PRO A 274 -14.93 -10.68 12.42
CA PRO A 274 -15.61 -11.32 13.55
C PRO A 274 -14.73 -12.41 14.18
N VAL A 275 -13.58 -12.04 14.72
CA VAL A 275 -12.62 -12.97 15.33
C VAL A 275 -11.90 -12.35 16.52
N THR A 276 -11.68 -13.15 17.55
CA THR A 276 -10.85 -12.77 18.69
C THR A 276 -9.36 -12.87 18.32
N PRO A 277 -8.54 -11.87 18.68
CA PRO A 277 -7.09 -11.96 18.59
C PRO A 277 -6.51 -13.19 19.32
N ILE A 278 -5.24 -13.48 19.06
CA ILE A 278 -4.46 -14.49 19.74
C ILE A 278 -4.04 -13.94 21.11
N GLU A 279 -4.61 -14.50 22.17
CA GLU A 279 -4.39 -14.04 23.55
C GLU A 279 -3.28 -14.81 24.29
N SER A 280 -3.06 -16.07 23.92
CA SER A 280 -2.09 -16.96 24.58
C SER A 280 -1.40 -17.84 23.56
N LEU A 281 -0.20 -17.43 23.15
CA LEU A 281 0.65 -18.20 22.23
C LEU A 281 1.80 -18.88 22.97
N ILE A 282 2.40 -18.20 23.95
CA ILE A 282 3.42 -18.75 24.84
C ILE A 282 2.72 -19.43 26.01
N PRO A 283 2.89 -20.76 26.19
CA PRO A 283 2.24 -21.49 27.28
C PRO A 283 2.99 -21.33 28.60
N GLY A 284 2.27 -21.47 29.72
CA GLY A 284 2.87 -21.46 31.06
C GLY A 284 2.77 -20.12 31.79
N PHE A 285 1.94 -19.20 31.31
CA PHE A 285 1.53 -18.03 32.07
C PHE A 285 0.61 -18.44 33.21
N ASP A 286 0.90 -17.97 34.42
CA ASP A 286 0.06 -18.10 35.60
C ASP A 286 0.15 -16.81 36.42
N SER A 287 -0.95 -16.38 37.02
CA SER A 287 -1.01 -15.15 37.81
C SER A 287 -2.08 -15.25 38.89
N ASP A 288 -1.68 -15.00 40.14
CA ASP A 288 -2.57 -14.99 41.30
C ASP A 288 -3.41 -13.69 41.40
N SER A 289 -3.26 -12.75 40.47
CA SER A 289 -3.94 -11.46 40.52
C SER A 289 -5.41 -11.59 40.11
N ASN A 290 -6.31 -11.23 41.02
CA ASN A 290 -7.75 -11.11 40.73
C ASN A 290 -8.15 -9.79 40.06
N ASP A 291 -7.23 -8.82 39.99
CA ASP A 291 -7.47 -7.56 39.27
C ASP A 291 -7.30 -7.78 37.75
N PRO A 292 -8.34 -7.55 36.92
CA PRO A 292 -8.27 -7.77 35.48
C PRO A 292 -7.19 -6.94 34.78
N ALA A 293 -6.94 -5.72 35.25
CA ALA A 293 -5.95 -4.82 34.64
C ALA A 293 -4.52 -5.30 34.92
N ALA A 294 -4.21 -5.67 36.16
CA ALA A 294 -2.94 -6.28 36.53
C ALA A 294 -2.74 -7.65 35.87
N PHE A 295 -3.78 -8.49 35.78
CA PHE A 295 -3.71 -9.77 35.07
C PHE A 295 -3.38 -9.56 33.58
N ALA A 296 -4.09 -8.66 32.91
CA ALA A 296 -3.86 -8.35 31.50
C ALA A 296 -2.46 -7.79 31.25
N ALA A 297 -1.97 -6.89 32.11
CA ALA A 297 -0.61 -6.37 32.03
C ALA A 297 0.44 -7.46 32.24
N ALA A 298 0.25 -8.33 33.23
CA ALA A 298 1.15 -9.47 33.47
C ALA A 298 1.17 -10.45 32.29
N ASN A 299 0.01 -10.79 31.73
CA ASN A 299 -0.07 -11.64 30.54
C ASN A 299 0.58 -10.96 29.33
N PHE A 300 0.36 -9.65 29.15
CA PHE A 300 1.00 -8.88 28.08
C PHE A 300 2.53 -8.92 28.19
N MET A 301 3.08 -8.67 29.37
CA MET A 301 4.52 -8.74 29.62
C MET A 301 5.07 -10.15 29.34
N TYR A 302 4.35 -11.18 29.79
CA TYR A 302 4.72 -12.57 29.57
C TYR A 302 4.70 -12.97 28.10
N GLN A 303 3.61 -12.69 27.38
CA GLN A 303 3.47 -13.02 25.96
C GLN A 303 4.47 -12.24 25.10
N ASN A 304 4.85 -11.01 25.48
CA ASN A 304 5.91 -10.26 24.82
C ASN A 304 7.32 -10.64 25.29
N GLY A 305 7.47 -11.50 26.30
CA GLY A 305 8.75 -11.94 26.83
C GLY A 305 9.57 -10.80 27.42
N PHE A 306 8.96 -9.91 28.20
CA PHE A 306 9.63 -8.86 28.95
C PHE A 306 9.65 -9.19 30.45
N GLU A 307 10.79 -8.96 31.10
CA GLU A 307 10.94 -9.16 32.56
C GLU A 307 10.66 -7.89 33.35
N SER A 308 10.80 -6.72 32.71
CA SER A 308 10.60 -5.40 33.33
C SER A 308 9.86 -4.44 32.41
N ILE A 309 9.02 -3.58 32.99
CA ILE A 309 8.29 -2.53 32.24
C ILE A 309 9.20 -1.48 31.60
N HIS A 310 10.46 -1.38 32.06
CA HIS A 310 11.46 -0.45 31.54
C HIS A 310 12.47 -1.12 30.62
N GLU A 311 12.31 -2.42 30.37
CA GLU A 311 13.18 -3.15 29.45
C GLU A 311 13.06 -2.54 28.05
N ARG A 312 14.19 -2.39 27.38
CA ARG A 312 14.26 -1.90 26.01
C ARG A 312 14.91 -2.97 25.15
N ASP A 313 14.22 -3.41 24.12
CA ASP A 313 14.75 -4.42 23.22
C ASP A 313 15.85 -3.85 22.30
N GLU A 314 16.46 -4.74 21.50
CA GLU A 314 17.53 -4.36 20.58
C GLU A 314 17.08 -3.38 19.49
N ALA A 315 15.79 -3.32 19.18
CA ALA A 315 15.21 -2.35 18.25
C ALA A 315 14.91 -0.99 18.93
N GLY A 316 15.08 -0.90 20.24
CA GLY A 316 14.89 0.33 20.99
C GLY A 316 13.45 0.55 21.46
N TRP A 317 12.61 -0.49 21.49
CA TRP A 317 11.22 -0.43 21.94
C TRP A 317 11.07 -0.90 23.39
N THR A 318 10.18 -0.26 24.14
CA THR A 318 9.79 -0.67 25.50
C THR A 318 8.39 -1.29 25.51
N PRO A 319 7.99 -1.98 26.60
CA PRO A 319 6.65 -2.52 26.76
C PRO A 319 5.53 -1.52 26.50
N ILE A 320 5.67 -0.26 26.95
CA ILE A 320 4.64 0.76 26.71
C ILE A 320 4.55 1.18 25.24
N CYS A 321 5.66 1.16 24.49
CA CYS A 321 5.62 1.37 23.04
C CYS A 321 4.84 0.25 22.32
N TYR A 322 5.00 -1.00 22.77
CA TYR A 322 4.22 -2.13 22.24
C TYR A 322 2.74 -2.08 22.68
N ALA A 323 2.44 -1.60 23.88
CA ALA A 323 1.06 -1.36 24.32
C ALA A 323 0.40 -0.23 23.51
N ALA A 324 1.15 0.81 23.15
CA ALA A 324 0.72 1.88 22.25
C ALA A 324 0.40 1.37 20.83
N LEU A 325 1.16 0.38 20.36
CA LEU A 325 0.94 -0.34 19.10
C LEU A 325 -0.34 -1.21 19.15
N ASP A 326 -0.53 -1.98 20.22
CA ASP A 326 -1.75 -2.77 20.49
C ASP A 326 -2.99 -1.87 20.62
N GLY A 327 -2.81 -0.67 21.16
CA GLY A 327 -3.87 0.33 21.29
C GLY A 327 -4.79 0.14 22.48
N SER A 328 -4.51 -0.82 23.37
CA SER A 328 -5.29 -1.05 24.59
C SER A 328 -5.13 0.10 25.59
N PRO A 329 -6.19 0.89 25.85
CA PRO A 329 -6.13 1.98 26.83
C PRO A 329 -5.90 1.44 28.25
N MET A 330 -6.41 0.24 28.54
CA MET A 330 -6.21 -0.45 29.82
C MET A 330 -4.74 -0.79 30.04
N LEU A 331 -4.07 -1.41 29.05
CA LEU A 331 -2.64 -1.76 29.19
C LEU A 331 -1.77 -0.51 29.38
N ILE A 332 -2.01 0.54 28.60
CA ILE A 332 -1.29 1.80 28.73
C ILE A 332 -1.51 2.41 30.11
N THR A 333 -2.76 2.47 30.58
CA THR A 333 -3.08 2.99 31.92
C THR A 333 -2.33 2.23 33.01
N THR A 334 -2.40 0.89 33.00
CA THR A 334 -1.73 0.06 33.99
C THR A 334 -0.21 0.24 33.97
N LEU A 335 0.40 0.31 32.79
CA LEU A 335 1.86 0.52 32.68
C LEU A 335 2.28 1.91 33.17
N LEU A 336 1.48 2.95 32.93
CA LEU A 336 1.71 4.29 33.46
C LEU A 336 1.58 4.34 34.98
N GLU A 337 0.59 3.65 35.57
CA GLU A 337 0.46 3.49 37.02
C GLU A 337 1.67 2.77 37.65
N GLN A 338 2.25 1.83 36.90
CA GLN A 338 3.51 1.16 37.26
C GLN A 338 4.75 2.03 36.98
N ARG A 339 4.57 3.30 36.61
CA ARG A 339 5.61 4.32 36.37
C ARG A 339 6.37 4.20 35.04
N ALA A 340 5.80 3.56 34.02
CA ALA A 340 6.30 3.74 32.66
C ALA A 340 6.25 5.23 32.24
N ASP A 341 7.20 5.66 31.41
CA ASP A 341 7.26 7.04 30.95
C ASP A 341 6.20 7.29 29.86
N VAL A 342 5.33 8.27 30.08
CA VAL A 342 4.27 8.68 29.13
C VAL A 342 4.86 9.30 27.85
N ASN A 343 6.11 9.76 27.89
CA ASN A 343 6.83 10.34 26.77
C ASN A 343 7.94 9.42 26.25
N ASP A 344 7.87 8.11 26.54
CA ASP A 344 8.81 7.16 25.99
C ASP A 344 8.76 7.14 24.45
N MET A 345 9.89 6.79 23.85
CA MET A 345 10.12 6.87 22.42
C MET A 345 10.86 5.63 21.94
N ILE A 346 10.65 5.25 20.68
CA ILE A 346 11.48 4.22 20.04
C ILE A 346 12.86 4.82 19.70
N MET A 347 13.95 4.06 19.87
CA MET A 347 15.30 4.61 19.71
C MET A 347 15.93 4.38 18.34
N LYS A 348 15.36 3.50 17.53
CA LYS A 348 15.83 3.19 16.16
C LYS A 348 14.68 3.34 15.17
N MET A 349 15.05 3.37 13.90
CA MET A 349 14.07 3.37 12.80
C MET A 349 13.32 2.04 12.79
N GLU A 350 11.99 2.09 12.67
CA GLU A 350 11.15 0.91 12.53
C GLU A 350 10.80 0.69 11.05
N PRO A 351 11.32 -0.35 10.37
CA PRO A 351 11.10 -0.52 8.94
C PRO A 351 9.64 -0.74 8.56
N LEU A 352 8.87 -1.45 9.38
CA LEU A 352 7.49 -1.83 9.05
C LEU A 352 6.51 -0.65 9.05
N SER A 353 6.75 0.33 9.92
CA SER A 353 5.91 1.53 10.05
C SER A 353 6.59 2.79 9.51
N GLN A 354 7.87 2.67 9.14
CA GLN A 354 8.78 3.76 8.81
C GLN A 354 8.87 4.84 9.89
N PHE A 355 8.64 4.46 11.15
CA PHE A 355 8.83 5.41 12.24
C PHE A 355 10.30 5.78 12.32
N ALA A 356 10.56 7.08 12.41
CA ALA A 356 11.90 7.60 12.60
C ALA A 356 12.45 7.16 13.97
N PRO A 357 13.77 7.20 14.18
CA PRO A 357 14.32 7.21 15.53
C PRO A 357 13.67 8.32 16.37
N HIS A 358 13.59 8.10 17.67
CA HIS A 358 12.97 9.02 18.63
C HIS A 358 11.48 9.29 18.38
N THR A 359 10.75 8.36 17.76
CA THR A 359 9.29 8.49 17.61
C THR A 359 8.61 8.23 18.96
N PRO A 360 7.90 9.22 19.55
CA PRO A 360 7.17 9.05 20.79
C PRO A 360 5.98 8.10 20.68
N LEU A 361 5.60 7.47 21.79
CA LEU A 361 4.48 6.54 21.82
C LEU A 361 3.13 7.20 21.44
N LEU A 362 2.97 8.51 21.63
CA LEU A 362 1.81 9.28 21.14
C LEU A 362 1.70 9.24 19.59
N HIS A 363 2.83 9.26 18.89
CA HIS A 363 2.88 9.17 17.43
C HIS A 363 2.49 7.77 16.95
N ILE A 364 2.90 6.73 17.69
CA ILE A 364 2.50 5.34 17.44
C ILE A 364 0.97 5.21 17.51
N CYS A 365 0.35 5.69 18.60
CA CYS A 365 -1.12 5.66 18.73
C CYS A 365 -1.83 6.49 17.64
N SER A 366 -1.23 7.62 17.26
CA SER A 366 -1.75 8.51 16.20
C SER A 366 -1.79 7.83 14.84
N PHE A 367 -0.72 7.14 14.47
CA PHE A 367 -0.62 6.42 13.20
C PHE A 367 -1.56 5.21 13.15
N TRP A 368 -1.69 4.45 14.24
CA TRP A 368 -2.54 3.25 14.27
C TRP A 368 -4.02 3.53 14.57
N THR A 369 -4.42 4.80 14.71
CA THR A 369 -5.80 5.21 14.99
C THR A 369 -6.30 4.72 16.36
N ASN A 370 -5.40 4.60 17.32
CA ASN A 370 -5.71 4.16 18.68
C ASN A 370 -6.20 5.34 19.52
N ASN A 371 -7.37 5.90 19.18
CA ASN A 371 -7.85 7.18 19.72
C ASN A 371 -8.14 7.15 21.23
N ASP A 372 -8.59 6.01 21.77
CA ASP A 372 -8.77 5.88 23.21
C ASP A 372 -7.43 5.81 23.96
N ALA A 373 -6.40 5.22 23.35
CA ALA A 373 -5.05 5.32 23.86
C ALA A 373 -4.54 6.77 23.84
N ILE A 374 -4.78 7.52 22.75
CA ILE A 374 -4.45 8.96 22.67
C ILE A 374 -5.10 9.71 23.85
N LYS A 375 -6.39 9.48 24.14
CA LYS A 375 -7.09 10.12 25.28
C LYS A 375 -6.41 9.83 26.62
N VAL A 376 -6.00 8.59 26.86
CA VAL A 376 -5.27 8.20 28.08
C VAL A 376 -3.93 8.92 28.19
N LEU A 377 -3.16 8.95 27.10
CA LEU A 377 -1.85 9.61 27.06
C LEU A 377 -1.96 11.12 27.31
N LEU A 378 -2.92 11.79 26.66
CA LEU A 378 -3.18 13.21 26.88
C LEU A 378 -3.59 13.50 28.33
N SER A 379 -4.43 12.65 28.93
CA SER A 379 -4.84 12.78 30.33
C SER A 379 -3.67 12.62 31.31
N ASN A 380 -2.65 11.87 30.90
CA ASN A 380 -1.39 11.69 31.63
C ASN A 380 -0.27 12.66 31.19
N ARG A 381 -0.63 13.76 30.52
CA ARG A 381 0.28 14.85 30.13
C ARG A 381 1.38 14.43 29.15
N ALA A 382 1.06 13.57 28.19
CA ALA A 382 1.92 13.34 27.03
C ALA A 382 2.24 14.67 26.32
N ASP A 383 3.48 14.83 25.87
CA ASP A 383 3.93 16.00 25.13
C ASP A 383 3.39 15.96 23.70
N VAL A 384 2.36 16.77 23.46
CA VAL A 384 1.69 16.91 22.16
C VAL A 384 2.58 17.53 21.08
N ASN A 385 3.63 18.26 21.48
CA ASN A 385 4.55 18.95 20.58
C ASN A 385 5.87 18.19 20.39
N ALA A 386 6.00 17.00 20.98
CA ALA A 386 7.16 16.15 20.78
C ALA A 386 7.38 15.86 19.29
N LYS A 387 8.65 15.84 18.88
CA LYS A 387 9.07 15.63 17.50
C LYS A 387 9.87 14.35 17.39
N ASP A 388 9.58 13.56 16.37
CA ASP A 388 10.41 12.42 16.01
C ASP A 388 11.69 12.87 15.28
N GLY A 389 12.51 11.90 14.86
CA GLY A 389 13.76 12.13 14.12
C GLY A 389 13.60 12.84 12.76
N TYR A 390 12.39 12.93 12.21
CA TYR A 390 12.08 13.73 11.01
C TYR A 390 11.43 15.07 11.36
N GLY A 391 11.39 15.44 12.63
CA GLY A 391 10.76 16.67 13.09
C GLY A 391 9.23 16.62 13.05
N ALA A 392 8.63 15.44 12.86
CA ALA A 392 7.19 15.29 12.77
C ALA A 392 6.54 15.17 14.16
N THR A 393 5.39 15.84 14.32
CA THR A 393 4.54 15.78 15.51
C THR A 393 3.51 14.66 15.38
N ALA A 394 2.85 14.30 16.48
CA ALA A 394 1.76 13.33 16.47
C ALA A 394 0.65 13.70 15.46
N LEU A 395 0.39 15.01 15.28
CA LEU A 395 -0.61 15.51 14.34
C LEU A 395 -0.28 15.17 12.89
N LEU A 396 1.00 15.22 12.49
CA LEU A 396 1.46 14.77 11.17
C LEU A 396 1.18 13.27 10.97
N TRP A 397 1.36 12.44 12.01
CA TRP A 397 1.06 11.02 11.92
C TRP A 397 -0.44 10.72 11.81
N THR A 398 -1.32 11.50 12.45
CA THR A 398 -2.78 11.40 12.22
C THR A 398 -3.18 11.78 10.80
N ALA A 399 -2.46 12.73 10.18
CA ALA A 399 -2.69 13.12 8.80
C ALA A 399 -2.35 12.00 7.82
N ILE A 400 -1.28 11.24 8.06
CA ILE A 400 -0.86 10.10 7.21
C ILE A 400 -1.80 8.89 7.34
N SER A 401 -2.32 8.65 8.55
CA SER A 401 -3.19 7.51 8.85
C SER A 401 -4.66 7.75 8.57
N ASN A 402 -5.02 8.93 8.07
CA ASN A 402 -6.41 9.36 7.88
C ASN A 402 -7.24 9.32 9.18
N ASN A 403 -6.60 9.57 10.32
CA ASN A 403 -7.23 9.54 11.64
C ASN A 403 -7.88 10.88 12.01
N VAL A 404 -9.12 11.10 11.58
CA VAL A 404 -9.88 12.34 11.83
C VAL A 404 -10.15 12.59 13.31
N GLU A 405 -10.49 11.56 14.09
CA GLU A 405 -10.77 11.71 15.53
C GLU A 405 -9.47 12.06 16.28
N GLY A 406 -8.37 11.35 16.03
CA GLY A 406 -7.06 11.67 16.61
C GLY A 406 -6.59 13.07 16.24
N LEU A 407 -6.80 13.49 14.99
CA LEU A 407 -6.53 14.86 14.54
C LEU A 407 -7.27 15.89 15.42
N LYS A 408 -8.58 15.69 15.64
CA LYS A 408 -9.42 16.58 16.46
C LYS A 408 -8.98 16.58 17.93
N LEU A 409 -8.66 15.41 18.50
CA LEU A 409 -8.14 15.28 19.86
C LEU A 409 -6.84 16.07 20.04
N LEU A 410 -5.87 15.90 19.13
CA LEU A 410 -4.58 16.57 19.22
C LEU A 410 -4.68 18.09 19.02
N ILE A 411 -5.51 18.57 18.08
CA ILE A 411 -5.78 20.01 17.92
C ILE A 411 -6.41 20.58 19.20
N SER A 412 -7.38 19.87 19.80
CA SER A 412 -8.01 20.30 21.06
C SER A 412 -7.04 20.33 22.24
N ALA A 413 -5.99 19.49 22.19
CA ALA A 413 -4.92 19.44 23.18
C ALA A 413 -3.80 20.48 22.93
N GLY A 414 -3.93 21.33 21.89
CA GLY A 414 -3.02 22.44 21.63
C GLY A 414 -1.93 22.18 20.58
N CYS A 415 -2.01 21.10 19.79
CA CYS A 415 -1.13 20.93 18.63
C CYS A 415 -1.36 22.04 17.60
N ASP A 416 -0.28 22.64 17.09
CA ASP A 416 -0.36 23.58 15.96
C ASP A 416 -0.56 22.83 14.63
N PRO A 417 -1.71 23.00 13.92
CA PRO A 417 -1.95 22.39 12.62
C PRO A 417 -1.04 22.91 11.50
N LYS A 418 -0.20 23.91 11.76
CA LYS A 418 0.74 24.48 10.80
C LYS A 418 2.18 23.99 11.01
N GLN A 419 2.45 23.29 12.11
CA GLN A 419 3.82 22.85 12.41
C GLN A 419 4.31 21.85 11.34
N ALA A 420 5.32 22.28 10.60
CA ALA A 420 5.94 21.46 9.56
C ALA A 420 7.08 20.58 10.10
N ASN A 421 7.32 19.46 9.41
CA ASN A 421 8.49 18.61 9.61
C ASN A 421 9.75 19.20 8.95
N VAL A 422 10.88 18.48 8.97
CA VAL A 422 12.16 18.96 8.40
C VAL A 422 12.11 19.19 6.88
N LEU A 423 11.18 18.56 6.16
CA LEU A 423 10.98 18.77 4.72
C LEU A 423 10.07 19.96 4.42
N GLY A 424 9.54 20.64 5.44
CA GLY A 424 8.59 21.72 5.28
C GLY A 424 7.15 21.26 5.05
N TYR A 425 6.85 19.97 5.27
CA TYR A 425 5.50 19.46 5.15
C TYR A 425 4.73 19.62 6.46
N CYS A 426 3.64 20.40 6.41
CA CYS A 426 2.66 20.52 7.48
C CYS A 426 1.63 19.37 7.40
N PRO A 427 0.79 19.16 8.45
CA PRO A 427 -0.25 18.13 8.46
C PRO A 427 -1.10 18.09 7.20
N PHE A 428 -1.50 19.26 6.67
CA PHE A 428 -2.31 19.34 5.44
C PHE A 428 -1.57 18.75 4.22
N ILE A 429 -0.31 19.15 4.01
CA ILE A 429 0.51 18.62 2.91
C ILE A 429 0.73 17.10 3.08
N MET A 430 0.97 16.62 4.31
CA MET A 430 1.11 15.18 4.56
C MET A 430 -0.17 14.40 4.29
N ALA A 431 -1.34 14.93 4.66
CA ALA A 431 -2.62 14.29 4.36
C ALA A 431 -2.83 14.17 2.84
N SER A 432 -2.51 15.22 2.08
CA SER A 432 -2.58 15.20 0.61
C SER A 432 -1.59 14.21 0.00
N ALA A 433 -0.34 14.19 0.47
CA ALA A 433 0.69 13.25 0.02
C ALA A 433 0.34 11.78 0.33
N ALA A 434 -0.33 11.53 1.46
CA ALA A 434 -0.69 10.18 1.91
C ALA A 434 -2.05 9.70 1.41
N GLY A 435 -2.75 10.50 0.59
CA GLY A 435 -4.09 10.17 0.08
C GLY A 435 -5.19 10.17 1.15
N SER A 436 -4.97 10.81 2.29
CA SER A 436 -5.89 10.82 3.43
C SER A 436 -6.95 11.90 3.27
N VAL A 437 -7.95 11.61 2.43
CA VAL A 437 -8.93 12.59 1.95
C VAL A 437 -9.74 13.21 3.10
N GLU A 438 -10.15 12.41 4.08
CA GLU A 438 -10.98 12.87 5.19
C GLU A 438 -10.21 13.81 6.13
N THR A 439 -8.99 13.46 6.53
CA THR A 439 -8.15 14.37 7.33
C THR A 439 -7.74 15.60 6.55
N MET A 440 -7.49 15.48 5.24
CA MET A 440 -7.21 16.62 4.37
C MET A 440 -8.37 17.61 4.36
N ARG A 441 -9.62 17.15 4.24
CA ARG A 441 -10.82 18.01 4.28
C ARG A 441 -11.02 18.71 5.62
N GLU A 442 -10.76 18.02 6.72
CA GLU A 442 -10.81 18.61 8.07
C GLU A 442 -9.70 19.66 8.25
N LEU A 443 -8.50 19.36 7.77
CA LEU A 443 -7.35 20.27 7.81
C LEU A 443 -7.56 21.52 6.95
N LEU A 444 -8.28 21.46 5.83
CA LEU A 444 -8.62 22.63 5.02
C LEU A 444 -9.41 23.69 5.79
N GLN A 445 -10.13 23.30 6.86
CA GLN A 445 -10.89 24.24 7.67
C GLN A 445 -10.00 25.04 8.64
N VAL A 446 -8.82 24.52 8.98
CA VAL A 446 -7.92 25.07 10.01
C VAL A 446 -6.52 25.44 9.50
N SER A 447 -6.15 24.99 8.30
CA SER A 447 -4.83 25.19 7.69
C SER A 447 -4.83 26.36 6.69
N PRO A 448 -3.65 26.94 6.37
CA PRO A 448 -3.58 28.06 5.43
C PRO A 448 -3.91 27.60 4.01
N ARG A 449 -4.88 28.26 3.36
CA ARG A 449 -5.16 28.07 1.91
C ARG A 449 -3.93 28.27 1.01
N GLN A 450 -2.90 28.95 1.50
CA GLN A 450 -1.65 29.20 0.79
C GLN A 450 -0.83 27.93 0.51
N GLU A 451 -1.06 26.84 1.25
CA GLU A 451 -0.34 25.57 1.05
C GLU A 451 -1.01 24.65 0.01
N VAL A 452 -2.16 25.03 -0.55
CA VAL A 452 -2.94 24.18 -1.47
C VAL A 452 -2.15 23.82 -2.74
N ASP A 453 -1.42 24.79 -3.33
CA ASP A 453 -0.59 24.52 -4.50
C ASP A 453 0.56 23.55 -4.19
N ARG A 454 1.24 23.74 -3.04
CA ARG A 454 2.29 22.82 -2.59
C ARG A 454 1.74 21.44 -2.26
N ALA A 455 0.55 21.36 -1.68
CA ALA A 455 -0.12 20.11 -1.38
C ALA A 455 -0.43 19.33 -2.66
N LEU A 456 -0.81 20.02 -3.76
CA LEU A 456 -1.00 19.39 -5.07
C LEU A 456 0.31 18.79 -5.61
N HIS A 457 1.41 19.53 -5.54
CA HIS A 457 2.72 19.01 -5.94
C HIS A 457 3.19 17.83 -5.08
N ALA A 458 3.00 17.91 -3.76
CA ALA A 458 3.35 16.82 -2.84
C ALA A 458 2.47 15.58 -3.06
N ALA A 459 1.17 15.76 -3.32
CA ALA A 459 0.25 14.67 -3.67
C ALA A 459 0.73 13.91 -4.92
N LEU A 460 1.26 14.60 -5.93
CA LEU A 460 1.77 13.98 -7.16
C LEU A 460 3.13 13.32 -7.00
N LEU A 461 3.95 13.77 -6.05
CA LEU A 461 5.26 13.17 -5.74
C LEU A 461 5.12 11.82 -5.04
N HIS A 462 4.11 11.68 -4.18
CA HIS A 462 3.89 10.49 -3.35
C HIS A 462 2.76 9.65 -3.92
N GLY A 463 3.01 8.36 -4.19
CA GLY A 463 2.09 7.49 -4.95
C GLY A 463 0.67 7.36 -4.39
N ASP A 464 0.46 7.59 -3.08
CA ASP A 464 -0.87 7.52 -2.46
C ASP A 464 -1.70 8.80 -2.68
N GLY A 465 -1.06 9.94 -2.98
CA GLY A 465 -1.71 11.24 -3.16
C GLY A 465 -2.18 11.52 -4.60
N GLY A 466 -1.60 10.85 -5.60
CA GLY A 466 -1.88 11.06 -7.03
C GLY A 466 -3.24 10.55 -7.52
N THR A 467 -4.18 10.29 -6.61
CA THR A 467 -5.52 9.79 -6.95
C THR A 467 -6.44 10.91 -7.44
N ALA A 468 -7.44 10.56 -8.25
CA ALA A 468 -8.40 11.55 -8.74
C ALA A 468 -9.14 12.28 -7.60
N ALA A 469 -9.46 11.57 -6.52
CA ALA A 469 -10.17 12.13 -5.37
C ALA A 469 -9.38 13.24 -4.65
N VAL A 470 -8.07 13.04 -4.45
CA VAL A 470 -7.20 14.02 -3.78
C VAL A 470 -7.00 15.23 -4.68
N VAL A 471 -6.62 15.02 -5.94
CA VAL A 471 -6.35 16.09 -6.91
C VAL A 471 -7.60 16.93 -7.15
N SER A 472 -8.75 16.30 -7.36
CA SER A 472 -10.03 17.02 -7.48
C SER A 472 -10.34 17.84 -6.23
N THR A 473 -10.16 17.28 -5.03
CA THR A 473 -10.42 18.03 -3.79
C THR A 473 -9.50 19.25 -3.65
N LEU A 474 -8.24 19.15 -4.05
CA LEU A 474 -7.30 20.27 -4.02
C LEU A 474 -7.65 21.35 -5.05
N ILE A 475 -8.07 20.98 -6.26
CA ILE A 475 -8.55 21.92 -7.28
C ILE A 475 -9.80 22.67 -6.77
N HIS A 476 -10.77 21.96 -6.17
CA HIS A 476 -11.93 22.58 -5.54
C HIS A 476 -11.57 23.49 -4.35
N ALA A 477 -10.46 23.21 -3.65
CA ALA A 477 -9.92 24.07 -2.61
C ALA A 477 -9.19 25.31 -3.17
N GLY A 478 -9.05 25.42 -4.49
CA GLY A 478 -8.45 26.57 -5.18
C GLY A 478 -7.00 26.37 -5.60
N ALA A 479 -6.52 25.13 -5.75
CA ALA A 479 -5.20 24.87 -6.32
C ALA A 479 -5.09 25.43 -7.73
N ASP A 480 -4.00 26.13 -8.03
CA ASP A 480 -3.66 26.52 -9.39
C ASP A 480 -3.13 25.31 -10.16
N VAL A 481 -3.90 24.84 -11.13
CA VAL A 481 -3.60 23.68 -11.98
C VAL A 481 -2.34 23.87 -12.83
N ASP A 482 -1.91 25.12 -13.05
CA ASP A 482 -0.70 25.48 -13.78
C ASP A 482 0.44 25.94 -12.85
N HIS A 483 0.29 25.83 -11.52
CA HIS A 483 1.27 26.34 -10.56
C HIS A 483 2.67 25.76 -10.82
N GLN A 484 3.64 26.61 -11.12
CA GLN A 484 5.01 26.17 -11.37
C GLN A 484 5.79 25.96 -10.06
N LEU A 485 6.13 24.71 -9.76
CA LEU A 485 6.80 24.33 -8.52
C LEU A 485 8.12 25.09 -8.32
N SER A 486 8.25 25.73 -7.16
CA SER A 486 9.47 26.40 -6.72
C SER A 486 9.90 25.86 -5.35
N THR A 487 10.96 25.07 -5.35
CA THR A 487 11.61 24.55 -4.14
C THR A 487 12.82 25.43 -3.81
N PRO A 488 12.89 26.03 -2.61
CA PRO A 488 14.08 26.78 -2.21
C PRO A 488 15.31 25.87 -2.22
N LEU A 489 16.36 26.27 -2.95
CA LEU A 489 17.57 25.45 -3.17
C LEU A 489 18.25 25.01 -1.86
N LEU A 490 18.22 25.87 -0.85
CA LEU A 490 18.84 25.62 0.46
C LEU A 490 17.90 24.94 1.46
N SER A 491 16.64 24.64 1.09
CA SER A 491 15.78 23.81 1.94
C SER A 491 16.25 22.35 1.92
N PRO A 492 16.00 21.54 2.96
CA PRO A 492 16.38 20.12 2.96
C PRO A 492 15.87 19.36 1.72
N LEU A 493 14.62 19.63 1.30
CA LEU A 493 14.04 19.06 0.08
C LEU A 493 14.76 19.55 -1.19
N GLY A 494 15.09 20.85 -1.26
CA GLY A 494 15.84 21.44 -2.38
C GLY A 494 17.25 20.86 -2.52
N VAL A 495 17.96 20.66 -1.41
CA VAL A 495 19.29 20.02 -1.38
C VAL A 495 19.20 18.57 -1.85
N MET A 496 18.19 17.83 -1.38
CA MET A 496 17.95 16.45 -1.82
C MET A 496 17.70 16.39 -3.33
N PHE A 497 16.81 17.24 -3.87
CA PHE A 497 16.54 17.31 -5.30
C PHE A 497 17.74 17.77 -6.12
N ALA A 498 18.57 18.69 -5.61
CA ALA A 498 19.81 19.08 -6.28
C ALA A 498 20.77 17.88 -6.42
N GLY A 499 20.92 17.08 -5.36
CA GLY A 499 21.74 15.86 -5.40
C GLY A 499 21.20 14.81 -6.38
N LEU A 500 19.88 14.58 -6.38
CA LEU A 500 19.22 13.65 -7.30
C LEU A 500 19.28 14.13 -8.76
N SER A 501 19.10 15.43 -9.01
CA SER A 501 19.23 16.05 -10.33
C SER A 501 20.63 15.91 -10.89
N LEU A 502 21.66 16.03 -10.04
CA LEU A 502 23.04 15.79 -10.43
C LEU A 502 23.26 14.31 -10.79
N ARG A 503 22.77 13.39 -9.95
CA ARG A 503 22.85 11.93 -10.18
C ARG A 503 22.16 11.50 -11.48
N HIS A 504 21.04 12.14 -11.85
CA HIS A 504 20.29 11.85 -13.07
C HIS A 504 21.17 11.85 -14.34
N ARG A 505 22.22 12.69 -14.38
CA ARG A 505 23.10 12.83 -15.55
C ARG A 505 23.93 11.59 -15.89
N TRP A 506 24.14 10.69 -14.92
CA TRP A 506 24.96 9.49 -15.10
C TRP A 506 24.30 8.21 -14.57
N LYS A 507 23.23 8.33 -13.78
CA LYS A 507 22.43 7.20 -13.29
C LYS A 507 20.97 7.63 -13.14
N GLN A 508 20.19 7.35 -14.19
CA GLN A 508 18.78 7.72 -14.26
C GLN A 508 17.91 6.76 -13.45
N SER A 509 16.79 7.31 -12.96
CA SER A 509 15.74 6.65 -12.20
C SER A 509 14.50 7.54 -12.20
N ILE A 510 13.33 7.04 -11.80
CA ILE A 510 12.10 7.84 -11.79
C ILE A 510 12.24 9.03 -10.82
N LEU A 511 12.75 8.80 -9.59
CA LEU A 511 12.93 9.89 -8.63
C LEU A 511 13.99 10.91 -9.09
N SER A 512 15.07 10.46 -9.74
CA SER A 512 16.08 11.39 -10.26
C SER A 512 15.59 12.16 -11.48
N ALA A 513 14.77 11.56 -12.34
CA ALA A 513 14.11 12.24 -13.45
C ALA A 513 13.12 13.29 -12.93
N TYR A 514 12.32 12.94 -11.93
CA TYR A 514 11.47 13.90 -11.23
C TYR A 514 12.32 15.06 -10.69
N ALA A 515 13.35 14.78 -9.88
CA ALA A 515 14.22 15.81 -9.32
C ALA A 515 14.96 16.63 -10.38
N TYR A 516 15.24 16.06 -11.55
CA TYR A 516 15.87 16.78 -12.65
C TYR A 516 14.94 17.79 -13.34
N HIS A 517 13.66 17.45 -13.44
CA HIS A 517 12.62 18.21 -14.15
C HIS A 517 11.67 19.01 -13.25
N HIS A 518 11.68 18.81 -11.93
CA HIS A 518 10.71 19.38 -11.00
C HIS A 518 10.68 20.91 -10.97
N TYR A 519 11.82 21.57 -11.23
CA TYR A 519 11.92 23.02 -11.07
C TYR A 519 11.11 23.73 -12.15
N LYS A 520 10.12 24.52 -11.71
CA LYS A 520 9.06 25.13 -12.53
C LYS A 520 8.16 24.12 -13.27
N ALA A 521 8.14 22.85 -12.87
CA ALA A 521 7.16 21.90 -13.41
C ALA A 521 5.74 22.29 -12.97
N THR A 522 4.77 22.09 -13.87
CA THR A 522 3.33 22.18 -13.52
C THR A 522 2.87 20.87 -12.88
N PRO A 523 1.74 20.85 -12.17
CA PRO A 523 1.10 19.61 -11.72
C PRO A 523 0.95 18.57 -12.84
N LEU A 524 0.57 18.99 -14.05
CA LEU A 524 0.42 18.10 -15.21
C LEU A 524 1.75 17.41 -15.59
N MET A 525 2.87 18.11 -15.51
CA MET A 525 4.19 17.51 -15.74
C MET A 525 4.57 16.54 -14.61
N CYS A 526 4.29 16.90 -13.37
CA CYS A 526 4.57 16.05 -12.21
C CYS A 526 3.77 14.75 -12.26
N SER A 527 2.48 14.78 -12.64
CA SER A 527 1.64 13.58 -12.76
C SER A 527 2.17 12.60 -13.81
N ILE A 528 2.72 13.10 -14.93
CA ILE A 528 3.35 12.27 -15.97
C ILE A 528 4.66 11.65 -15.45
N LEU A 529 5.51 12.45 -14.81
CA LEU A 529 6.80 11.97 -14.27
C LEU A 529 6.62 10.86 -13.24
N THR A 530 5.52 10.88 -12.48
CA THR A 530 5.21 9.89 -11.45
C THR A 530 4.22 8.82 -11.89
N SER A 531 3.86 8.75 -13.18
CA SER A 531 2.87 7.80 -13.74
C SER A 531 1.46 7.90 -13.11
N SER A 532 1.10 9.03 -12.53
CA SER A 532 -0.21 9.27 -11.93
C SER A 532 -1.25 9.63 -13.00
N PHE A 533 -1.65 8.67 -13.84
CA PHE A 533 -2.51 8.93 -15.01
C PHE A 533 -3.93 9.39 -14.65
N GLU A 534 -4.48 8.95 -13.52
CA GLU A 534 -5.76 9.48 -13.00
C GLU A 534 -5.65 10.98 -12.72
N ALA A 535 -4.58 11.42 -12.05
CA ALA A 535 -4.32 12.83 -11.82
C ALA A 535 -4.12 13.60 -13.12
N THR A 536 -3.42 13.02 -14.11
CA THR A 536 -3.27 13.61 -15.44
C THR A 536 -4.63 13.89 -16.08
N ALA A 537 -5.56 12.93 -16.04
CA ALA A 537 -6.91 13.11 -16.57
C ALA A 537 -7.67 14.24 -15.85
N VAL A 538 -7.63 14.26 -14.52
CA VAL A 538 -8.29 15.31 -13.72
C VAL A 538 -7.72 16.70 -14.01
N LEU A 539 -6.40 16.82 -14.13
CA LEU A 539 -5.73 18.10 -14.43
C LEU A 539 -6.08 18.60 -15.84
N LEU A 540 -6.09 17.71 -16.84
CA LEU A 540 -6.51 18.06 -18.20
C LEU A 540 -7.99 18.46 -18.24
N ALA A 541 -8.85 17.73 -17.53
CA ALA A 541 -10.27 18.07 -17.39
C ALA A 541 -10.47 19.46 -16.74
N ALA A 542 -9.61 19.80 -15.77
CA ALA A 542 -9.61 21.10 -15.11
C ALA A 542 -8.95 22.23 -15.93
N GLY A 543 -8.56 21.96 -17.18
CA GLY A 543 -8.02 22.97 -18.09
C GLY A 543 -6.52 23.25 -17.93
N ALA A 544 -5.74 22.32 -17.37
CA ALA A 544 -4.29 22.46 -17.29
C ALA A 544 -3.67 22.67 -18.69
N LYS A 545 -2.77 23.65 -18.79
CA LYS A 545 -2.12 23.99 -20.05
C LYS A 545 -1.05 22.97 -20.41
N ILE A 546 -1.10 22.51 -21.66
CA ILE A 546 -0.18 21.50 -22.20
C ILE A 546 1.14 22.09 -22.71
N ASP A 547 1.17 23.39 -23.02
CA ASP A 547 2.26 24.09 -23.71
C ASP A 547 3.22 24.83 -22.75
N VAL A 548 2.91 24.87 -21.46
CA VAL A 548 3.79 25.43 -20.42
C VAL A 548 5.11 24.67 -20.42
N ARG A 549 6.22 25.38 -20.15
CA ARG A 549 7.56 24.80 -20.08
C ARG A 549 8.14 24.91 -18.68
N ASN A 550 8.75 23.84 -18.20
CA ASN A 550 9.53 23.86 -16.97
C ASN A 550 10.87 24.60 -17.17
N ALA A 551 11.72 24.65 -16.14
CA ALA A 551 13.02 25.32 -16.22
C ALA A 551 14.04 24.61 -17.12
N ARG A 552 13.75 23.38 -17.58
CA ARG A 552 14.52 22.64 -18.59
C ARG A 552 14.01 22.88 -20.00
N GLY A 553 12.91 23.61 -20.16
CA GLY A 553 12.27 23.84 -21.45
C GLY A 553 11.32 22.73 -21.88
N SER A 554 11.09 21.70 -21.06
CA SER A 554 10.21 20.57 -21.39
C SER A 554 8.75 20.91 -21.16
N THR A 555 7.89 20.50 -22.10
CA THR A 555 6.42 20.48 -21.98
C THR A 555 5.95 19.15 -21.37
N ALA A 556 4.65 19.06 -21.05
CA ALA A 556 4.05 17.80 -20.62
C ALA A 556 4.22 16.68 -21.67
N ALA A 557 4.05 17.00 -22.96
CA ALA A 557 4.24 16.06 -24.05
C ALA A 557 5.70 15.57 -24.16
N ASP A 558 6.67 16.47 -24.01
CA ASP A 558 8.09 16.09 -24.03
C ASP A 558 8.43 15.07 -22.94
N LEU A 559 7.90 15.29 -21.73
CA LEU A 559 8.09 14.38 -20.59
C LEU A 559 7.35 13.05 -20.77
N ALA A 560 6.16 13.07 -21.38
CA ALA A 560 5.42 11.85 -21.70
C ALA A 560 6.21 10.95 -22.66
N MET A 561 6.86 11.54 -23.67
CA MET A 561 7.74 10.83 -24.59
C MET A 561 9.02 10.32 -23.89
N GLU A 562 9.66 11.16 -23.07
CA GLU A 562 10.88 10.80 -22.32
C GLU A 562 10.64 9.64 -21.34
N THR A 563 9.46 9.59 -20.71
CA THR A 563 9.08 8.59 -19.70
C THR A 563 8.39 7.36 -20.27
N ALA A 564 8.23 7.28 -21.61
CA ALA A 564 7.46 6.25 -22.30
C ALA A 564 6.06 6.06 -21.72
N ALA A 565 5.34 7.17 -21.52
CA ALA A 565 3.95 7.15 -21.09
C ALA A 565 3.06 6.44 -22.15
N PRO A 566 1.91 5.87 -21.75
CA PRO A 566 0.99 5.22 -22.67
C PRO A 566 0.56 6.12 -23.85
N ASP A 567 0.30 5.51 -25.01
CA ASP A 567 -0.03 6.23 -26.25
C ASP A 567 -1.25 7.15 -26.10
N TYR A 568 -2.24 6.77 -25.29
CA TYR A 568 -3.41 7.61 -25.04
C TYR A 568 -3.05 8.90 -24.27
N ILE A 569 -2.08 8.86 -23.35
CA ILE A 569 -1.55 10.04 -22.66
C ILE A 569 -0.81 10.94 -23.65
N VAL A 570 0.08 10.34 -24.44
CA VAL A 570 0.84 11.08 -25.46
C VAL A 570 -0.10 11.77 -26.43
N SER A 571 -1.13 11.07 -26.89
CA SER A 571 -2.14 11.61 -27.82
C SER A 571 -2.97 12.73 -27.18
N ALA A 572 -3.38 12.60 -25.92
CA ALA A 572 -4.14 13.62 -25.20
C ALA A 572 -3.36 14.93 -24.96
N LEU A 573 -2.02 14.86 -24.98
CA LEU A 573 -1.12 16.00 -24.82
C LEU A 573 -0.72 16.66 -26.14
N GLN A 574 -1.16 16.12 -27.28
CA GLN A 574 -1.00 16.77 -28.58
C GLN A 574 -2.05 17.87 -28.78
N GLU A 575 -1.88 18.68 -29.82
CA GLU A 575 -2.80 19.79 -30.13
C GLU A 575 -4.19 19.32 -30.59
N ASP A 576 -4.34 18.04 -30.97
CA ASP A 576 -5.63 17.44 -31.32
C ASP A 576 -6.51 17.27 -30.07
N GLY A 577 -7.52 18.14 -29.95
CA GLY A 577 -8.46 18.16 -28.83
C GLY A 577 -9.33 16.89 -28.72
N VAL A 578 -9.47 16.09 -29.77
CA VAL A 578 -10.35 14.90 -29.76
C VAL A 578 -9.81 13.82 -28.84
N ALA A 579 -8.51 13.52 -28.92
CA ALA A 579 -7.88 12.51 -28.06
C ALA A 579 -7.93 12.94 -26.57
N ARG A 580 -7.73 14.24 -26.31
CA ARG A 580 -7.85 14.81 -24.96
C ARG A 580 -9.28 14.70 -24.44
N GLN A 581 -10.27 15.05 -25.26
CA GLN A 581 -11.68 14.96 -24.87
C GLN A 581 -12.08 13.52 -24.58
N ASN A 582 -11.65 12.56 -25.40
CA ASN A 582 -11.91 11.14 -25.17
C ASN A 582 -11.31 10.65 -23.85
N MET A 583 -10.05 10.98 -23.55
CA MET A 583 -9.41 10.64 -22.29
C MET A 583 -10.14 11.28 -21.10
N VAL A 584 -10.50 12.56 -21.19
CA VAL A 584 -11.24 13.25 -20.13
C VAL A 584 -12.61 12.58 -19.89
N MET A 585 -13.29 12.16 -20.95
CA MET A 585 -14.58 11.44 -20.86
C MET A 585 -14.44 10.04 -20.26
N GLU A 586 -13.36 9.31 -20.56
CA GLU A 586 -13.08 7.98 -20.02
C GLU A 586 -12.92 8.00 -18.49
N PHE A 587 -12.30 9.07 -17.97
CA PHE A 587 -12.10 9.27 -16.54
C PHE A 587 -13.21 10.11 -15.88
N ALA A 588 -14.30 10.42 -16.60
CA ALA A 588 -15.34 11.34 -16.11
C ALA A 588 -15.98 10.88 -14.79
N ASP A 589 -16.14 9.57 -14.60
CA ASP A 589 -16.68 8.99 -13.36
C ASP A 589 -15.79 9.23 -12.13
N LEU A 590 -14.49 9.49 -12.34
CA LEU A 590 -13.53 9.80 -11.29
C LEU A 590 -13.39 11.29 -11.02
N VAL A 591 -14.04 12.15 -11.81
CA VAL A 591 -14.04 13.61 -11.67
C VAL A 591 -15.36 14.06 -11.03
N PRO A 592 -15.40 14.30 -9.71
CA PRO A 592 -16.53 15.01 -9.10
C PRO A 592 -16.78 16.31 -9.86
N ASP A 593 -18.05 16.57 -10.18
CA ASP A 593 -18.48 17.78 -10.87
C ASP A 593 -17.88 17.98 -12.28
N PHE A 594 -17.66 16.90 -13.02
CA PHE A 594 -17.28 16.92 -14.44
C PHE A 594 -18.02 17.98 -15.28
N ARG A 595 -19.31 18.23 -14.98
CA ARG A 595 -20.15 19.24 -15.64
C ARG A 595 -19.75 20.70 -15.37
N ILE A 596 -19.00 20.98 -14.31
CA ILE A 596 -18.43 22.31 -14.02
C ILE A 596 -17.16 22.50 -14.87
N PHE A 597 -16.35 21.45 -15.00
CA PHE A 597 -15.07 21.46 -15.72
C PHE A 597 -15.21 21.32 -17.25
N SER A 598 -16.24 20.62 -17.74
CA SER A 598 -16.50 20.41 -19.18
C SER A 598 -16.95 21.66 -19.95
N SER A 599 -16.94 22.84 -19.33
CA SER A 599 -17.16 24.11 -20.05
C SER A 599 -15.87 24.68 -20.65
N TYR A 600 -14.71 24.10 -20.30
CA TYR A 600 -13.37 24.51 -20.75
C TYR A 600 -12.75 23.57 -21.79
N VAL A 601 -13.37 22.41 -22.04
CA VAL A 601 -13.08 21.48 -23.15
C VAL A 601 -14.19 21.63 -24.16
#